data_AF-H1BEI2-F1
#
_entry.id   AF-H1BEI2-F1
#
_cell.length_a   1.000
_cell.length_b   1.000
_cell.length_c   1.000
_cell.angle_alpha   90.00
_cell.angle_beta   90.00
_cell.angle_gamma   90.00
#
_symmetry.space_group_name_H-M   'P 1'
#
loop_
_entity.id
_entity.type
_entity.pdbx_description
1 polymer ?
#
loop_
_entity_poly.entity_id
_entity_poly.type
_entity_poly.pdbx_seq_one_letter_code
_entity_poly.pdbx_strand_id
1 'polypeptide(L)' 'MTRWGLFAVTIGCIIMMYSQTYNDFSQKILYCICGVTVLCLGAFMVYKDKKNVKKK' A
#
# COMPACT_ATOMS: atom_id res chain seq x y z
N MET A 1 -3.03 13.81 -8.15
CA MET A 1 -2.59 13.13 -6.90
C MET A 1 -2.25 11.65 -7.13
N THR A 2 -2.45 11.12 -8.34
CA THR A 2 -2.09 9.76 -8.76
C THR A 2 -0.62 9.38 -8.52
N ARG A 3 0.32 10.33 -8.65
CA ARG A 3 1.76 10.09 -8.42
C ARG A 3 2.07 9.71 -6.97
N TRP A 4 1.39 10.31 -6.00
CA TRP A 4 1.55 9.99 -4.57
C TRP A 4 0.85 8.68 -4.19
N GLY A 5 -0.31 8.40 -4.79
CA GLY A 5 -1.02 7.13 -4.59
C GLY A 5 -0.26 5.92 -5.12
N LEU A 6 0.35 6.03 -6.31
CA LEU A 6 1.23 4.99 -6.86
C LEU A 6 2.49 4.80 -5.99
N PHE A 7 3.08 5.88 -5.49
CA PHE A 7 4.24 5.82 -4.61
C PHE A 7 3.93 5.09 -3.29
N ALA A 8 2.76 5.34 -2.69
CA ALA A 8 2.30 4.63 -1.50
C ALA A 8 2.10 3.12 -1.75
N VAL A 9 1.53 2.76 -2.91
CA VAL A 9 1.38 1.34 -3.30
C VAL A 9 2.75 0.66 -3.42
N THR A 10 3.74 1.31 -4.04
CA THR A 10 5.10 0.76 -4.16
C THR A 10 5.74 0.51 -2.80
N ILE A 11 5.62 1.46 -1.86
CA ILE A 11 6.14 1.29 -0.50
C ILE A 11 5.44 0.13 0.22
N GLY A 12 4.11 0.00 0.09
CA GLY A 12 3.35 -1.12 0.65
C GLY A 12 3.85 -2.48 0.16
N CYS A 13 4.15 -2.61 -1.15
CA CYS A 13 4.72 -3.82 -1.72
C CYS A 13 6.12 -4.15 -1.19
N ILE A 14 6.99 -3.15 -1.01
CA ILE A 14 8.35 -3.34 -0.49
C ILE A 14 8.30 -3.83 0.96
N ILE A 15 7.44 -3.24 1.79
CA ILE A 15 7.24 -3.66 3.20
C ILE A 15 6.75 -5.11 3.26
N MET A 16 5.85 -5.50 2.36
CA MET A 16 5.32 -6.86 2.28
C MET A 16 6.37 -7.88 1.83
N MET A 17 7.30 -7.47 0.96
CA MET A 17 8.45 -8.29 0.56
C MET A 17 9.44 -8.47 1.71
N TYR A 18 9.71 -7.40 2.47
CA TYR A 18 10.54 -7.43 3.68
C TYR A 18 9.94 -8.27 4.80
N SER A 19 8.60 -8.28 4.94
CA SER A 19 7.87 -9.12 5.90
C SER A 19 8.24 -10.59 5.77
N GLN A 20 8.48 -11.08 4.55
CA GLN A 20 8.86 -12.47 4.31
C GLN A 20 10.27 -12.83 4.82
N THR A 21 11.12 -11.84 5.04
CA THR A 21 12.50 -12.02 5.53
C THR A 21 12.56 -12.21 7.06
N TYR A 22 11.51 -11.86 7.80
CA TYR A 22 11.47 -12.04 9.26
C TYR A 22 11.07 -13.48 9.64
N ASN A 23 11.87 -14.10 10.51
CA ASN A 23 11.58 -15.43 11.07
C ASN A 23 10.53 -15.41 12.21
N ASP A 24 10.37 -14.26 12.88
CA ASP A 24 9.40 -14.09 13.95
C ASP A 24 7.96 -13.97 13.42
N PHE A 25 7.09 -14.90 13.81
CA PHE A 25 5.69 -14.96 13.37
C PHE A 25 4.92 -13.67 13.67
N SER A 26 5.11 -13.10 14.86
CA SER A 26 4.45 -11.85 15.27
C SER A 26 4.89 -10.65 14.44
N GLN A 27 6.18 -10.53 14.15
CA GLN A 27 6.74 -9.46 13.32
C GLN A 27 6.27 -9.61 11.87
N LYS A 28 6.31 -10.83 11.34
CA LYS A 28 5.85 -11.16 9.99
C LYS A 28 4.40 -10.75 9.78
N ILE A 29 3.49 -11.11 10.70
CA ILE A 29 2.07 -10.73 10.63
C ILE A 29 1.90 -9.22 10.73
N LEU A 30 2.59 -8.56 11.66
CA LEU A 30 2.48 -7.12 11.85
C LEU A 30 2.89 -6.35 10.58
N TYR A 31 4.04 -6.68 9.99
CA TYR A 31 4.51 -6.06 8.74
C TYR A 31 3.62 -6.40 7.55
N CYS A 32 3.04 -7.60 7.51
CA CYS A 32 2.12 -7.99 6.46
C CYS A 32 0.82 -7.18 6.52
N ILE A 33 0.23 -7.02 7.71
CA ILE A 33 -0.96 -6.17 7.93
C ILE A 33 -0.64 -4.71 7.58
N CYS A 34 0.54 -4.21 7.98
CA CYS A 34 0.99 -2.85 7.70
C CYS A 34 1.16 -2.61 6.18
N GLY A 35 1.80 -3.55 5.48
CA GLY A 35 1.93 -3.52 4.02
C GLY A 35 0.57 -3.49 3.31
N VAL A 36 -0.37 -4.36 3.72
CA VAL A 36 -1.73 -4.41 3.15
C VAL A 36 -2.50 -3.12 3.39
N THR A 37 -2.41 -2.51 4.58
CA THR A 37 -3.10 -1.24 4.87
C THR A 37 -2.58 -0.10 4.01
N VAL A 38 -1.25 0.01 3.86
CA VAL A 38 -0.62 1.02 3.00
C VAL A 38 -1.01 0.81 1.54
N LEU A 39 -1.05 -0.43 1.07
CA LEU A 39 -1.43 -0.79 -0.30
C LEU A 39 -2.90 -0.45 -0.58
N CYS A 40 -3.80 -0.76 0.36
CA CYS A 40 -5.22 -0.39 0.28
C CYS A 40 -5.43 1.14 0.27
N LEU A 41 -4.71 1.88 1.13
CA LEU A 41 -4.78 3.35 1.16
C LEU A 41 -4.27 3.97 -0.14
N GLY A 42 -3.14 3.50 -0.66
CA GLY A 42 -2.58 3.94 -1.93
C GLY A 42 -3.54 3.67 -3.09
N ALA A 43 -4.10 2.46 -3.17
CA ALA A 43 -5.09 2.09 -4.18
C ALA A 43 -6.37 2.94 -4.08
N PHE A 44 -6.86 3.20 -2.86
CA PHE A 44 -8.03 4.05 -2.63
C PHE A 44 -7.79 5.50 -3.07
N MET A 45 -6.60 6.05 -2.81
CA MET A 45 -6.23 7.39 -3.27
C MET A 45 -6.17 7.47 -4.80
N VAL A 46 -5.59 6.46 -5.46
CA VAL A 46 -5.58 6.37 -6.95
C VAL A 46 -7.00 6.25 -7.50
N TYR A 47 -7.85 5.44 -6.87
CA TYR A 47 -9.25 5.30 -7.26
C TYR A 47 -10.04 6.59 -7.10
N LYS A 48 -9.90 7.29 -5.97
CA LYS A 48 -10.48 8.62 -5.76
C LYS A 48 -9.97 9.61 -6.80
N ASP A 49 -8.68 9.64 -7.09
CA ASP A 49 -8.10 10.54 -8.09
C ASP A 49 -8.74 10.30 -9.48
N LYS A 50 -8.83 9.03 -9.93
CA LYS A 50 -9.53 8.68 -11.18
C LYS A 50 -11.02 9.06 -11.17
N LYS A 51 -11.72 8.87 -10.05
CA LYS A 51 -13.14 9.23 -9.91
C LYS A 51 -13.36 10.75 -9.96
N ASN A 52 -12.42 11.54 -9.42
CA ASN A 52 -12.48 13.00 -9.47
C ASN A 52 -12.14 13.53 -10.88
N VAL A 53 -11.25 12.89 -11.61
CA VAL A 53 -10.95 13.24 -13.02
C VAL A 53 -12.15 12.95 -13.93
N LYS A 54 -12.86 11.84 -13.73
CA LYS A 54 -14.07 11.50 -14.53
C LYS A 54 -15.29 12.39 -14.26
N LYS A 55 -15.28 13.16 -13.18
CA LYS A 55 -16.38 14.06 -12.80
C LYS A 55 -16.19 15.50 -13.30
N LYS A 56 -15.06 15.79 -13.94
CA LYS A 56 -14.71 17.11 -14.47
C LYS A 56 -14.86 17.10 -15.98
#